data_AF-V8CE69-F1
#
_entry.id   AF-V8CE69-F1
#
_cell.length_a   1.000
_cell.length_b   1.000
_cell.length_c   1.000
_cell.angle_alpha   90.00
_cell.angle_beta   90.00
_cell.angle_gamma   90.00
#
_symmetry.space_group_name_H-M   'P 1'
#
loop_
_entity.id
_entity.type
_entity.pdbx_description
1 polymer ?
#
loop_
_entity_poly.entity_id
_entity_poly.type
_entity_poly.pdbx_seq_one_letter_code
_entity_poly.pdbx_strand_id
1 'polypeptide(L)'
;MDKIYCMSHYLAFRYIADESKNFFPQLSHRNFTPNFTHDLIASVDELDSYIARQMQGLDPSTTGIMLSGGIDSAVVASYLPKGAKAFTMRCIASPTSIDETKQAALYAKSYGLEHIIVPIRWEDVLARLDSIFSFDGVPCHSIEPLIDICLSAAKSMGVRTMCLGESFDLVFGGMDKLLAKDWGFDEFVERYTFLDPKRVLKEYVDTKEVFEPYRQGEKIDFLRFIDEIFAIESSTSYWRMFEKNSMRYLDPCQKVKMAQPFDLQKIRNGSPKYMVRELFARRYKDIAIPDKIPMPREVEFWLRDYVPSRDEFVDGAHIGLSGDQKWQLFCLEQFLDMHDPRF
;
A
#
# COMPACT_ATOMS: atom_id res chain seq x y z
N MET A 1 -21.60 -12.82 10.61
CA MET A 1 -22.07 -11.59 9.95
C MET A 1 -22.09 -10.49 10.99
N ASP A 2 -21.40 -9.39 10.75
CA ASP A 2 -21.35 -8.26 11.68
C ASP A 2 -21.05 -6.97 10.91
N LYS A 3 -22.08 -6.41 10.26
CA LYS A 3 -21.96 -5.23 9.38
C LYS A 3 -21.37 -4.03 10.12
N ILE A 4 -21.79 -3.78 11.37
CA ILE A 4 -21.33 -2.65 12.18
C ILE A 4 -19.84 -2.80 12.51
N TYR A 5 -19.41 -4.00 12.91
CA TYR A 5 -17.99 -4.30 13.10
C TYR A 5 -17.18 -4.08 11.82
N CYS A 6 -17.63 -4.65 10.69
CA CYS A 6 -16.92 -4.54 9.42
C CYS A 6 -16.78 -3.08 8.95
N MET A 7 -17.85 -2.27 9.04
CA MET A 7 -17.79 -0.84 8.74
C MET A 7 -16.79 -0.11 9.63
N SER A 8 -16.84 -0.34 10.94
CA SER A 8 -15.99 0.35 11.91
C SER A 8 -14.52 -0.01 11.70
N HIS A 9 -14.19 -1.29 11.51
CA HIS A 9 -12.82 -1.74 11.29
C HIS A 9 -12.27 -1.28 9.94
N TYR A 10 -13.06 -1.34 8.86
CA TYR A 10 -12.63 -0.82 7.57
C TYR A 10 -12.35 0.69 7.61
N LEU A 11 -13.17 1.49 8.30
CA LEU A 11 -12.91 2.92 8.42
C LEU A 11 -11.69 3.24 9.31
N ALA A 12 -11.54 2.52 10.43
CA ALA A 12 -10.42 2.72 11.33
C ALA A 12 -9.08 2.27 10.72
N PHE A 13 -9.06 1.16 9.98
CA PHE A 13 -7.83 0.46 9.59
C PHE A 13 -7.67 0.19 8.10
N ARG A 14 -8.69 0.44 7.25
CA ARG A 14 -8.73 0.12 5.80
C ARG A 14 -8.78 -1.39 5.48
N TYR A 15 -8.91 -2.23 6.50
CA TYR A 15 -9.12 -3.67 6.36
C TYR A 15 -9.90 -4.21 7.57
N ILE A 16 -10.28 -5.49 7.53
CA ILE A 16 -10.98 -6.19 8.62
C ILE A 16 -10.07 -7.33 9.09
N ALA A 17 -9.62 -7.27 10.33
CA ALA A 17 -8.67 -8.25 10.86
C ALA A 17 -9.31 -9.64 11.10
N ASP A 18 -10.56 -9.67 11.56
CA ASP A 18 -11.27 -10.91 11.87
C ASP A 18 -12.03 -11.45 10.64
N GLU A 19 -11.41 -12.43 9.96
CA GLU A 19 -11.98 -13.10 8.78
C GLU A 19 -13.32 -13.81 9.05
N SER A 20 -13.67 -14.07 10.31
CA SER A 20 -14.97 -14.66 10.66
C SER A 20 -16.13 -13.65 10.60
N LYS A 21 -15.83 -12.35 10.59
CA LYS A 21 -16.82 -11.26 10.55
C LYS A 21 -16.92 -10.66 9.16
N ASN A 22 -18.05 -10.88 8.51
CA ASN A 22 -18.32 -10.41 7.15
C ASN A 22 -19.50 -9.43 7.11
N PHE A 23 -19.46 -8.52 6.14
CA PHE A 23 -20.51 -7.52 5.89
C PHE A 23 -21.87 -8.18 5.64
N PHE A 24 -21.90 -9.20 4.77
CA PHE A 24 -23.11 -9.91 4.36
C PHE A 24 -22.87 -11.44 4.36
N PRO A 25 -23.91 -12.27 4.53
CA PRO A 25 -23.77 -13.72 4.70
C PRO A 25 -23.08 -14.46 3.55
N GLN A 26 -23.23 -13.96 2.32
CA GLN A 26 -22.68 -14.54 1.10
C GLN A 26 -21.22 -14.13 0.83
N LEU A 27 -20.67 -13.22 1.63
CA LEU A 27 -19.33 -12.68 1.44
C LEU A 27 -18.34 -13.29 2.44
N SER A 28 -17.10 -13.38 1.98
CA SER A 28 -15.95 -13.76 2.79
C SER A 28 -14.76 -12.93 2.33
N HIS A 29 -13.89 -12.54 3.25
CA HIS A 29 -12.65 -11.84 2.94
C HIS A 29 -11.44 -12.61 3.48
N ARG A 30 -10.26 -12.28 2.96
CA ARG A 30 -9.00 -12.89 3.36
C ARG A 30 -7.91 -11.84 3.50
N ASN A 31 -7.13 -11.98 4.56
CA ASN A 31 -5.97 -11.18 4.87
C ASN A 31 -4.69 -11.91 4.47
N PHE A 32 -3.66 -11.13 4.18
CA PHE A 32 -2.33 -11.68 4.00
C PHE A 32 -1.86 -12.34 5.30
N THR A 33 -1.52 -13.63 5.21
CA THR A 33 -0.91 -14.37 6.32
C THR A 33 0.53 -14.73 5.95
N PRO A 34 1.54 -14.09 6.57
CA PRO A 34 2.94 -14.47 6.37
C PRO A 34 3.13 -15.94 6.77
N ASN A 35 3.48 -16.79 5.82
CA ASN A 35 3.70 -18.23 6.04
C ASN A 35 5.16 -18.65 5.87
N PHE A 36 6.07 -17.70 6.09
CA PHE A 36 7.51 -17.87 5.90
C PHE A 36 8.29 -17.44 7.14
N THR A 37 9.48 -17.99 7.28
CA THR A 37 10.49 -17.51 8.22
C THR A 37 11.21 -16.31 7.63
N HIS A 38 11.56 -15.35 8.48
CA HIS A 38 12.32 -14.18 8.04
C HIS A 38 13.79 -14.53 7.80
N ASP A 39 14.32 -14.04 6.69
CA ASP A 39 15.75 -14.02 6.41
C ASP A 39 16.35 -12.75 7.02
N LEU A 40 17.34 -12.93 7.91
CA LEU A 40 17.98 -11.81 8.59
C LEU A 40 19.06 -11.18 7.70
N ILE A 41 18.99 -9.87 7.52
CA ILE A 41 19.98 -9.09 6.76
C ILE A 41 20.64 -8.06 7.68
N ALA A 42 21.97 -8.13 7.79
CA ALA A 42 22.77 -7.31 8.68
C ALA A 42 23.50 -6.16 7.98
N SER A 43 23.69 -6.23 6.66
CA SER A 43 24.49 -5.26 5.91
C SER A 43 23.96 -4.98 4.49
N VAL A 44 24.44 -3.89 3.89
CA VAL A 44 24.14 -3.52 2.50
C VAL A 44 24.65 -4.56 1.51
N ASP A 45 25.82 -5.17 1.77
CA ASP A 45 26.40 -6.21 0.91
C ASP A 45 25.58 -7.51 0.93
N GLU A 46 25.06 -7.87 2.11
CA GLU A 46 24.12 -8.98 2.25
C GLU A 46 22.80 -8.69 1.55
N LEU A 47 22.26 -7.47 1.69
CA LEU A 47 21.04 -7.04 1.00
C LEU A 47 21.20 -7.13 -0.52
N ASP A 48 22.30 -6.59 -1.05
CA ASP A 48 22.63 -6.63 -2.47
C ASP A 48 22.65 -8.08 -2.99
N SER A 49 23.44 -8.92 -2.30
CA SER A 49 23.58 -10.34 -2.65
C SER A 49 22.25 -11.10 -2.52
N TYR A 50 21.41 -10.75 -1.54
CA TYR A 50 20.12 -11.37 -1.32
C TYR A 50 19.15 -11.05 -2.46
N ILE A 51 18.99 -9.76 -2.80
CA ILE A 51 18.13 -9.33 -3.91
C ILE A 51 18.63 -9.97 -5.23
N ALA A 52 19.93 -9.96 -5.49
CA ALA A 52 20.50 -10.58 -6.69
C ALA A 52 20.11 -12.06 -6.85
N ARG A 53 20.09 -12.83 -5.74
CA ARG A 53 19.65 -14.23 -5.75
C ARG A 53 18.16 -14.38 -6.01
N GLN A 54 17.32 -13.56 -5.38
CA GLN A 54 15.85 -13.64 -5.58
C GLN A 54 15.44 -13.27 -7.01
N MET A 55 16.22 -12.40 -7.67
CA MET A 55 15.94 -11.90 -9.01
C MET A 55 16.65 -12.72 -10.11
N GLN A 56 17.37 -13.78 -9.75
CA GLN A 56 18.12 -14.59 -10.71
C GLN A 56 17.18 -15.39 -11.63
N GLY A 57 17.50 -15.43 -12.93
CA GLY A 57 16.80 -16.27 -13.91
C GLY A 57 15.46 -15.70 -14.41
N LEU A 58 15.16 -14.44 -14.12
CA LEU A 58 14.00 -13.76 -14.67
C LEU A 58 14.10 -13.64 -16.19
N ASP A 59 12.98 -13.87 -16.87
CA ASP A 59 12.86 -13.72 -18.33
C ASP A 59 12.37 -12.30 -18.64
N PRO A 60 13.13 -11.46 -19.37
CA PRO A 60 12.74 -10.09 -19.66
C PRO A 60 11.45 -9.98 -20.47
N SER A 61 11.08 -11.01 -21.25
CA SER A 61 9.88 -10.96 -22.08
C SER A 61 8.59 -11.17 -21.28
N THR A 62 8.67 -11.83 -20.12
CA THR A 62 7.53 -12.17 -19.26
C THR A 62 7.60 -11.54 -17.87
N THR A 63 8.62 -10.72 -17.61
CA THR A 63 8.84 -10.03 -16.33
C THR A 63 8.60 -8.53 -16.48
N GLY A 64 7.85 -7.97 -15.55
CA GLY A 64 7.66 -6.54 -15.39
C GLY A 64 8.03 -6.08 -13.99
N ILE A 65 8.16 -4.77 -13.80
CA ILE A 65 8.25 -4.12 -12.48
C ILE A 65 7.28 -2.96 -12.39
N MET A 66 6.62 -2.78 -11.24
CA MET A 66 5.96 -1.53 -10.90
C MET A 66 7.02 -0.52 -10.46
N LEU A 67 7.33 0.44 -11.34
CA LEU A 67 8.41 1.40 -11.15
C LEU A 67 7.85 2.79 -10.79
N SER A 68 8.08 3.21 -9.56
CA SER A 68 7.81 4.57 -9.06
C SER A 68 9.04 5.48 -9.21
N GLY A 69 8.91 6.73 -8.78
CA GLY A 69 10.03 7.66 -8.62
C GLY A 69 10.83 7.44 -7.33
N GLY A 70 10.40 6.53 -6.46
CA GLY A 70 11.07 6.21 -5.20
C GLY A 70 12.25 5.25 -5.34
N ILE A 71 13.13 5.28 -4.32
CA ILE A 71 14.35 4.46 -4.29
C ILE A 71 14.09 2.95 -4.20
N ASP A 72 12.96 2.53 -3.64
CA ASP A 72 12.71 1.11 -3.37
C ASP A 72 12.50 0.33 -4.68
N SER A 73 11.53 0.76 -5.49
CA SER A 73 11.32 0.19 -6.83
C SER A 73 12.53 0.41 -7.74
N ALA A 74 13.29 1.50 -7.57
CA ALA A 74 14.50 1.74 -8.35
C ALA A 74 15.60 0.72 -8.01
N VAL A 75 15.82 0.41 -6.73
CA VAL A 75 16.74 -0.65 -6.31
C VAL A 75 16.33 -1.97 -6.95
N VAL A 76 15.06 -2.35 -6.89
CA VAL A 76 14.57 -3.59 -7.51
C VAL A 76 14.76 -3.57 -9.03
N ALA A 77 14.46 -2.45 -9.70
CA ALA A 77 14.69 -2.26 -11.14
C ALA A 77 16.13 -2.54 -11.57
N SER A 78 17.10 -2.22 -10.70
CA SER A 78 18.53 -2.42 -10.98
C SER A 78 18.98 -3.87 -11.11
N TYR A 79 18.12 -4.83 -10.74
CA TYR A 79 18.38 -6.27 -10.85
C TYR A 79 17.59 -6.94 -11.98
N LEU A 80 16.69 -6.21 -12.64
CA LEU A 80 15.93 -6.78 -13.75
C LEU A 80 16.82 -6.95 -14.99
N PRO A 81 16.60 -8.00 -15.80
CA PRO A 81 17.30 -8.17 -17.06
C PRO A 81 16.93 -7.04 -18.04
N LYS A 82 17.91 -6.62 -18.85
CA LYS A 82 17.71 -5.63 -19.91
C LYS A 82 16.55 -6.05 -20.83
N GLY A 83 15.70 -5.09 -21.17
CA GLY A 83 14.51 -5.31 -21.99
C GLY A 83 13.26 -5.75 -21.21
N ALA A 84 13.37 -5.98 -19.90
CA ALA A 84 12.19 -6.15 -19.06
C ALA A 84 11.36 -4.85 -19.00
N LYS A 85 10.07 -4.99 -18.71
CA LYS A 85 9.10 -3.88 -18.75
C LYS A 85 9.00 -3.18 -17.40
N ALA A 86 9.06 -1.85 -17.39
CA ALA A 86 8.91 -1.03 -16.20
C ALA A 86 7.64 -0.17 -16.32
N PHE A 87 6.64 -0.45 -15.50
CA PHE A 87 5.33 0.20 -15.54
C PHE A 87 5.25 1.29 -14.47
N THR A 88 5.02 2.54 -14.89
CA THR A 88 4.76 3.66 -13.99
C THR A 88 3.32 4.11 -14.12
N MET A 89 2.56 3.99 -13.03
CA MET A 89 1.20 4.51 -12.94
C MET A 89 1.23 6.03 -12.92
N ARG A 90 0.38 6.67 -13.72
CA ARG A 90 0.24 8.13 -13.76
C ARG A 90 -1.22 8.51 -13.68
N CYS A 91 -1.63 8.99 -12.51
CA CYS A 91 -2.97 9.53 -12.31
C CYS A 91 -3.11 10.85 -13.07
N ILE A 92 -4.18 10.97 -13.87
CA ILE A 92 -4.52 12.13 -14.67
C ILE A 92 -5.77 12.75 -14.05
N ALA A 93 -5.56 13.79 -13.23
CA ALA A 93 -6.65 14.43 -12.50
C ALA A 93 -6.55 15.96 -12.57
N SER A 94 -5.39 16.51 -12.19
CA SER A 94 -5.16 17.95 -12.09
C SER A 94 -3.80 18.34 -12.69
N PRO A 95 -3.58 19.63 -13.03
CA PRO A 95 -2.26 20.10 -13.44
C PRO A 95 -1.18 19.93 -12.35
N THR A 96 -1.58 19.77 -11.09
CA THR A 96 -0.70 19.57 -9.93
C THR A 96 -0.56 18.10 -9.54
N SER A 97 -1.07 17.18 -10.35
CA SER A 97 -0.96 15.75 -10.06
C SER A 97 0.51 15.34 -9.92
N ILE A 98 0.80 14.53 -8.90
CA ILE A 98 2.14 14.01 -8.67
C ILE A 98 2.53 13.15 -9.89
N ASP A 99 3.61 13.51 -10.56
CA ASP A 99 4.10 12.84 -11.77
C ASP A 99 5.51 12.30 -11.57
N GLU A 100 5.59 11.01 -11.27
CA GLU A 100 6.84 10.29 -11.05
C GLU A 100 7.48 9.79 -12.35
N THR A 101 6.81 9.95 -13.50
CA THR A 101 7.23 9.31 -14.76
C THR A 101 8.61 9.75 -15.22
N LYS A 102 8.98 11.02 -15.00
CA LYS A 102 10.31 11.52 -15.35
C LYS A 102 11.41 10.80 -14.56
N GLN A 103 11.22 10.64 -13.25
CA GLN A 103 12.20 9.99 -12.40
C GLN A 103 12.29 8.49 -12.69
N ALA A 104 11.13 7.83 -12.84
CA ALA A 104 11.07 6.43 -13.23
C ALA A 104 11.73 6.15 -14.61
N ALA A 105 11.56 7.05 -15.57
CA ALA A 105 12.20 6.94 -16.89
C ALA A 105 13.75 6.96 -16.78
N LEU A 106 14.31 7.76 -15.87
CA LEU A 106 15.75 7.78 -15.62
C LEU A 106 16.23 6.43 -15.08
N TYR A 107 15.51 5.86 -14.12
CA TYR A 107 15.85 4.54 -13.56
C TYR A 107 15.79 3.43 -14.61
N ALA A 108 14.70 3.40 -15.38
CA ALA A 108 14.53 2.44 -16.48
C ALA A 108 15.67 2.55 -17.50
N LYS A 109 16.04 3.77 -17.88
CA LYS A 109 17.14 4.03 -18.83
C LYS A 109 18.48 3.51 -18.33
N SER A 110 18.81 3.69 -17.05
CA SER A 110 20.09 3.23 -16.47
C SER A 110 20.33 1.73 -16.61
N TYR A 111 19.26 0.94 -16.65
CA TYR A 111 19.33 -0.53 -16.75
C TYR A 111 18.75 -1.09 -18.06
N GLY A 112 18.40 -0.21 -19.01
CA GLY A 112 17.87 -0.60 -20.32
C GLY A 112 16.53 -1.33 -20.24
N LEU A 113 15.66 -0.90 -19.32
CA LEU A 113 14.29 -1.39 -19.20
C LEU A 113 13.37 -0.64 -20.19
N GLU A 114 12.32 -1.31 -20.65
CA GLU A 114 11.26 -0.70 -21.46
C GLU A 114 10.31 0.07 -20.55
N HIS A 115 10.40 1.40 -20.52
CA HIS A 115 9.53 2.23 -19.69
C HIS A 115 8.16 2.44 -20.31
N ILE A 116 7.12 2.08 -19.56
CA ILE A 116 5.72 2.12 -19.97
C ILE A 116 4.95 2.96 -18.96
N ILE A 117 4.27 4.00 -19.45
CA ILE A 117 3.39 4.82 -18.63
C ILE A 117 1.98 4.24 -18.70
N VAL A 118 1.39 3.96 -17.54
CA VAL A 118 0.01 3.51 -17.40
C VAL A 118 -0.83 4.74 -16.97
N PRO A 119 -1.54 5.40 -17.90
CA PRO A 119 -2.40 6.52 -17.55
C PRO A 119 -3.63 6.02 -16.78
N ILE A 120 -4.00 6.71 -15.70
CA ILE A 120 -5.17 6.36 -14.88
C ILE A 120 -6.05 7.59 -14.69
N ARG A 121 -7.30 7.49 -15.10
CA ARG A 121 -8.33 8.51 -14.88
C ARG A 121 -9.37 8.01 -13.86
N TRP A 122 -10.26 8.90 -13.45
CA TRP A 122 -11.28 8.57 -12.46
C TRP A 122 -12.21 7.46 -12.95
N GLU A 123 -12.63 7.53 -14.22
CA GLU A 123 -13.46 6.51 -14.87
C GLU A 123 -12.79 5.13 -14.92
N ASP A 124 -11.46 5.08 -15.05
CA ASP A 124 -10.71 3.83 -15.03
C ASP A 124 -10.76 3.20 -13.63
N VAL A 125 -10.68 4.02 -12.58
CA VAL A 125 -10.80 3.59 -11.18
C VAL A 125 -12.21 3.06 -10.89
N LEU A 126 -13.25 3.83 -11.25
CA LEU A 126 -14.64 3.44 -11.06
C LEU A 126 -14.96 2.09 -11.74
N ALA A 127 -14.44 1.89 -12.95
CA ALA A 127 -14.66 0.66 -13.72
C ALA A 127 -14.04 -0.61 -13.08
N ARG A 128 -13.22 -0.48 -12.02
CA ARG A 128 -12.64 -1.63 -11.30
C ARG A 128 -13.42 -2.01 -10.04
N LEU A 129 -14.10 -1.06 -9.42
CA LEU A 129 -14.63 -1.19 -8.06
C LEU A 129 -15.51 -2.43 -7.89
N ASP A 130 -16.55 -2.60 -8.70
CA ASP A 130 -17.46 -3.75 -8.60
C ASP A 130 -16.73 -5.10 -8.67
N SER A 131 -15.73 -5.20 -9.55
CA SER A 131 -14.95 -6.43 -9.71
C SER A 131 -14.01 -6.70 -8.53
N ILE A 132 -13.52 -5.65 -7.89
CA ILE A 132 -12.67 -5.74 -6.69
C ILE A 132 -13.52 -6.10 -5.49
N PHE A 133 -14.62 -5.37 -5.25
CA PHE A 133 -15.58 -5.64 -4.18
C PHE A 133 -16.11 -7.06 -4.22
N SER A 134 -16.47 -7.55 -5.42
CA SER A 134 -16.91 -8.94 -5.61
C SER A 134 -15.84 -9.97 -5.27
N PHE A 135 -14.56 -9.66 -5.55
CA PHE A 135 -13.45 -10.58 -5.34
C PHE A 135 -12.98 -10.60 -3.88
N ASP A 136 -12.95 -9.44 -3.23
CA ASP A 136 -12.44 -9.30 -1.86
C ASP A 136 -13.51 -9.46 -0.79
N GLY A 137 -14.78 -9.21 -1.12
CA GLY A 137 -15.88 -9.26 -0.15
C GLY A 137 -15.87 -8.13 0.87
N VAL A 138 -15.05 -7.09 0.64
CA VAL A 138 -14.90 -5.87 1.45
C VAL A 138 -14.69 -4.64 0.55
N PRO A 139 -14.93 -3.41 1.06
CA PRO A 139 -14.55 -2.20 0.35
C PRO A 139 -13.03 -2.10 0.19
N CYS A 140 -12.57 -1.52 -0.92
CA CYS A 140 -11.16 -1.54 -1.31
C CYS A 140 -10.33 -0.38 -0.76
N HIS A 141 -9.03 -0.60 -0.61
CA HIS A 141 -8.02 0.44 -0.39
C HIS A 141 -7.77 1.22 -1.70
N SER A 142 -7.39 2.51 -1.61
CA SER A 142 -7.18 3.38 -2.79
C SER A 142 -6.04 3.00 -3.72
N ILE A 143 -5.27 1.97 -3.37
CA ILE A 143 -4.20 1.43 -4.21
C ILE A 143 -4.69 0.29 -5.10
N GLU A 144 -5.72 -0.43 -4.66
CA GLU A 144 -6.13 -1.67 -5.32
C GLU A 144 -6.61 -1.44 -6.76
N PRO A 145 -7.45 -0.42 -7.06
CA PRO A 145 -7.80 -0.11 -8.43
C PRO A 145 -6.59 0.25 -9.30
N LEU A 146 -5.60 0.96 -8.75
CA LEU A 146 -4.41 1.35 -9.50
C LEU A 146 -3.55 0.13 -9.83
N ILE A 147 -3.35 -0.77 -8.86
CA ILE A 147 -2.66 -2.04 -9.07
C ILE A 147 -3.40 -2.86 -10.13
N ASP A 148 -4.72 -3.02 -10.02
CA ASP A 148 -5.52 -3.81 -10.95
C ASP A 148 -5.43 -3.29 -12.39
N ILE A 149 -5.46 -1.96 -12.59
CA ILE A 149 -5.24 -1.32 -13.89
C ILE A 149 -3.82 -1.60 -14.42
N CYS A 150 -2.81 -1.44 -13.58
CA CYS A 150 -1.41 -1.69 -13.94
C CYS A 150 -1.16 -3.16 -14.32
N LEU A 151 -1.69 -4.10 -13.53
CA LEU A 151 -1.59 -5.54 -13.78
C LEU A 151 -2.32 -5.94 -15.06
N SER A 152 -3.49 -5.36 -15.33
CA SER A 152 -4.22 -5.56 -16.58
C SER A 152 -3.42 -5.10 -17.80
N ALA A 153 -2.80 -3.91 -17.71
CA ALA A 153 -1.92 -3.39 -18.76
C ALA A 153 -0.68 -4.28 -18.97
N ALA A 154 -0.04 -4.73 -17.89
CA ALA A 154 1.12 -5.61 -17.98
C ALA A 154 0.76 -6.98 -18.59
N LYS A 155 -0.38 -7.55 -18.20
CA LYS A 155 -0.86 -8.85 -18.70
C LYS A 155 -1.14 -8.82 -20.20
N SER A 156 -1.70 -7.71 -20.71
CA SER A 156 -1.93 -7.56 -22.17
C SER A 156 -0.63 -7.50 -22.97
N MET A 157 0.49 -7.17 -22.32
CA MET A 157 1.84 -7.15 -22.89
C MET A 157 2.64 -8.43 -22.63
N GLY A 158 1.99 -9.51 -22.18
CA GLY A 158 2.61 -10.82 -21.96
C GLY A 158 3.35 -10.99 -20.64
N VAL A 159 3.27 -10.01 -19.73
CA VAL A 159 3.88 -10.13 -18.40
C VAL A 159 3.14 -11.18 -17.58
N ARG A 160 3.91 -12.02 -16.89
CA ARG A 160 3.45 -13.10 -16.01
C ARG A 160 3.99 -12.98 -14.58
N THR A 161 5.12 -12.30 -14.42
CA THR A 161 5.73 -11.97 -13.12
C THR A 161 5.87 -10.48 -13.01
N MET A 162 5.35 -9.89 -11.94
CA MET A 162 5.47 -8.48 -11.65
C MET A 162 6.28 -8.28 -10.36
N CYS A 163 7.36 -7.53 -10.49
CA CYS A 163 8.28 -7.21 -9.41
C CYS A 163 7.86 -5.92 -8.68
N LEU A 164 8.13 -5.85 -7.38
CA LEU A 164 7.81 -4.71 -6.51
C LEU A 164 8.93 -4.45 -5.50
N GLY A 165 8.92 -3.26 -4.90
CA GLY A 165 9.69 -2.92 -3.71
C GLY A 165 8.77 -2.39 -2.61
N GLU A 166 7.67 -3.08 -2.35
CA GLU A 166 6.62 -2.67 -1.40
C GLU A 166 7.10 -2.85 0.04
N SER A 167 7.78 -3.94 0.35
CA SER A 167 8.17 -4.27 1.72
C SER A 167 9.30 -3.38 2.26
N PHE A 168 10.00 -2.64 1.39
CA PHE A 168 11.21 -1.91 1.75
C PHE A 168 10.99 -0.83 2.82
N ASP A 169 9.85 -0.13 2.77
CA ASP A 169 9.50 0.87 3.79
C ASP A 169 9.29 0.23 5.17
N LEU A 170 8.69 -0.95 5.22
CA LEU A 170 8.50 -1.69 6.47
C LEU A 170 9.80 -2.28 6.97
N VAL A 171 10.50 -3.02 6.11
CA VAL A 171 11.67 -3.81 6.47
C VAL A 171 12.85 -2.93 6.88
N PHE A 172 13.06 -1.78 6.23
CA PHE A 172 14.27 -0.96 6.43
C PHE A 172 14.02 0.38 7.13
N GLY A 173 12.86 0.56 7.78
CA GLY A 173 12.59 1.77 8.58
C GLY A 173 12.29 2.99 7.72
N GLY A 174 11.46 2.81 6.70
CA GLY A 174 10.93 3.86 5.83
C GLY A 174 9.60 4.47 6.28
N MET A 175 8.96 3.92 7.32
CA MET A 175 7.79 4.50 7.98
C MET A 175 8.14 5.70 8.87
N ASP A 176 8.96 6.62 8.34
CA ASP A 176 9.56 7.78 8.99
C ASP A 176 8.60 8.57 9.90
N LYS A 177 7.38 8.85 9.44
CA LYS A 177 6.37 9.56 10.25
C LYS A 177 5.90 8.78 11.48
N LEU A 178 5.80 7.45 11.38
CA LEU A 178 5.43 6.60 12.53
C LEU A 178 6.64 6.32 13.43
N LEU A 179 7.85 6.32 12.87
CA LEU A 179 9.11 6.13 13.60
C LEU A 179 9.67 7.44 14.20
N ALA A 180 9.02 8.57 13.93
CA ALA A 180 9.52 9.92 14.27
C ALA A 180 9.73 10.16 15.77
N LYS A 181 8.98 9.47 16.62
CA LYS A 181 9.07 9.57 18.08
C LYS A 181 8.52 8.33 18.76
N ASP A 182 8.68 8.25 20.06
CA ASP A 182 7.95 7.30 20.88
C ASP A 182 6.55 7.88 21.14
N TRP A 183 5.53 7.02 21.11
CA TRP A 183 4.15 7.47 21.19
C TRP A 183 3.54 7.19 22.56
N GLY A 184 2.74 8.14 23.04
CA GLY A 184 1.72 7.85 24.04
C GLY A 184 0.64 6.95 23.44
N PHE A 185 -0.01 6.13 24.25
CA PHE A 185 -1.00 5.17 23.76
C PHE A 185 -2.14 5.87 23.00
N ASP A 186 -2.84 6.80 23.65
CA ASP A 186 -4.01 7.46 23.04
C ASP A 186 -3.60 8.34 21.86
N GLU A 187 -2.41 8.94 21.91
CA GLU A 187 -1.84 9.68 20.77
C GLU A 187 -1.63 8.78 19.55
N PHE A 188 -1.13 7.56 19.76
CA PHE A 188 -0.95 6.62 18.65
C PHE A 188 -2.29 6.12 18.09
N VAL A 189 -3.28 5.86 18.96
CA VAL A 189 -4.64 5.49 18.53
C VAL A 189 -5.20 6.56 17.60
N GLU A 190 -5.13 7.83 17.99
CA GLU A 190 -5.58 8.96 17.16
C GLU A 190 -4.76 9.06 15.87
N ARG A 191 -3.43 8.91 15.96
CA ARG A 191 -2.53 9.01 14.82
C ARG A 191 -2.75 7.93 13.78
N TYR A 192 -3.04 6.70 14.18
CA TYR A 192 -3.13 5.54 13.29
C TYR A 192 -4.54 5.30 12.76
N THR A 193 -5.58 5.68 13.51
CA THR A 193 -6.97 5.56 13.06
C THR A 193 -7.19 6.43 11.83
N PHE A 194 -7.38 5.81 10.66
CA PHE A 194 -7.44 6.54 9.37
C PHE A 194 -8.69 7.42 9.28
N LEU A 195 -9.85 6.85 9.62
CA LEU A 195 -11.11 7.55 9.74
C LEU A 195 -11.85 7.02 10.97
N ASP A 196 -11.99 7.85 12.00
CA ASP A 196 -12.72 7.50 13.22
C ASP A 196 -14.18 7.13 12.88
N PRO A 197 -14.61 5.88 13.10
CA PRO A 197 -15.97 5.43 12.80
C PRO A 197 -17.04 6.28 13.48
N LYS A 198 -16.79 6.75 14.71
CA LYS A 198 -17.72 7.59 15.49
C LYS A 198 -18.04 8.90 14.79
N ARG A 199 -17.10 9.42 13.99
CA ARG A 199 -17.26 10.69 13.28
C ARG A 199 -18.22 10.58 12.10
N VAL A 200 -18.34 9.40 11.50
CA VAL A 200 -19.01 9.23 10.20
C VAL A 200 -20.17 8.25 10.21
N LEU A 201 -20.25 7.31 11.16
CA LEU A 201 -21.32 6.32 11.27
C LEU A 201 -22.33 6.68 12.36
N LYS A 202 -23.61 6.37 12.14
CA LYS A 202 -24.65 6.43 13.19
C LYS A 202 -24.50 5.33 14.23
N GLU A 203 -24.10 4.14 13.79
CA GLU A 203 -23.81 2.98 14.64
C GLU A 203 -22.39 2.48 14.37
N TYR A 204 -21.61 2.27 15.43
CA TYR A 204 -20.21 1.86 15.34
C TYR A 204 -19.81 1.02 16.56
N VAL A 205 -18.72 0.27 16.42
CA VAL A 205 -18.02 -0.38 17.54
C VAL A 205 -16.73 0.38 17.85
N ASP A 206 -16.30 0.33 19.11
CA ASP A 206 -15.00 0.89 19.50
C ASP A 206 -13.88 -0.01 18.96
N THR A 207 -13.00 0.56 18.13
CA THR A 207 -11.87 -0.14 17.53
C THR A 207 -10.59 -0.06 18.37
N LYS A 208 -10.64 0.61 19.54
CA LYS A 208 -9.50 0.75 20.45
C LYS A 208 -8.95 -0.59 20.94
N GLU A 209 -9.79 -1.63 20.99
CA GLU A 209 -9.39 -3.00 21.36
C GLU A 209 -8.23 -3.56 20.52
N VAL A 210 -8.09 -3.12 19.26
CA VAL A 210 -6.99 -3.55 18.37
C VAL A 210 -5.62 -3.05 18.87
N PHE A 211 -5.60 -1.93 19.59
CA PHE A 211 -4.36 -1.33 20.10
C PHE A 211 -3.97 -1.87 21.48
N GLU A 212 -4.94 -2.33 22.28
CA GLU A 212 -4.71 -2.76 23.67
C GLU A 212 -3.62 -3.85 23.83
N PRO A 213 -3.48 -4.86 22.95
CA PRO A 213 -2.39 -5.84 23.03
C PRO A 213 -0.97 -5.26 22.95
N TYR A 214 -0.84 -4.01 22.51
CA TYR A 214 0.41 -3.29 22.34
C TYR A 214 0.63 -2.24 23.43
N ARG A 215 -0.28 -2.07 24.39
CA ARG A 215 -0.17 -1.09 25.46
C ARG A 215 1.02 -1.40 26.39
N GLN A 216 1.80 -0.37 26.72
CA GLN A 216 2.89 -0.41 27.69
C GLN A 216 2.72 0.74 28.70
N GLY A 217 1.78 0.57 29.64
CA GLY A 217 1.36 1.64 30.55
C GLY A 217 0.70 2.80 29.79
N GLU A 218 1.28 4.00 29.90
CA GLU A 218 0.84 5.20 29.16
C GLU A 218 1.38 5.26 27.72
N LYS A 219 2.28 4.35 27.35
CA LYS A 219 2.89 4.25 26.01
C LYS A 219 2.32 3.06 25.22
N ILE A 220 2.75 2.93 23.97
CA ILE A 220 2.45 1.79 23.11
C ILE A 220 3.72 1.23 22.46
N ASP A 221 3.75 -0.08 22.27
CA ASP A 221 4.72 -0.78 21.42
C ASP A 221 4.34 -0.59 19.94
N PHE A 222 4.59 0.62 19.43
CA PHE A 222 4.24 0.97 18.04
C PHE A 222 5.05 0.17 17.01
N LEU A 223 6.24 -0.32 17.35
CA LEU A 223 7.05 -1.14 16.44
C LEU A 223 6.38 -2.49 16.22
N ARG A 224 5.97 -3.16 17.30
CA ARG A 224 5.22 -4.41 17.21
C ARG A 224 3.86 -4.21 16.54
N PHE A 225 3.19 -3.09 16.79
CA PHE A 225 1.95 -2.75 16.10
C PHE A 225 2.15 -2.60 14.58
N ILE A 226 3.21 -1.92 14.14
CA ILE A 226 3.54 -1.78 12.71
C ILE A 226 3.82 -3.17 12.09
N ASP A 227 4.60 -4.01 12.77
CA ASP A 227 4.96 -5.36 12.30
C ASP A 227 3.74 -6.30 12.21
N GLU A 228 2.77 -6.20 13.13
CA GLU A 228 1.66 -7.14 13.23
C GLU A 228 0.34 -6.64 12.61
N ILE A 229 0.10 -5.33 12.56
CA ILE A 229 -1.15 -4.74 12.05
C ILE A 229 -0.93 -4.08 10.69
N PHE A 230 -0.05 -3.08 10.63
CA PHE A 230 0.18 -2.33 9.40
C PHE A 230 0.75 -3.21 8.28
N ALA A 231 1.69 -4.10 8.61
CA ALA A 231 2.26 -5.01 7.62
C ALA A 231 1.20 -5.90 6.96
N ILE A 232 0.21 -6.39 7.73
CA ILE A 232 -0.89 -7.20 7.21
C ILE A 232 -1.80 -6.34 6.33
N GLU A 233 -2.18 -5.16 6.80
CA GLU A 233 -3.05 -4.23 6.07
C GLU A 233 -2.48 -3.84 4.70
N SER A 234 -1.23 -3.37 4.68
CA SER A 234 -0.52 -2.99 3.45
C SER A 234 -0.37 -4.19 2.52
N SER A 235 0.16 -5.31 3.03
CA SER A 235 0.41 -6.51 2.21
C SER A 235 -0.87 -7.11 1.63
N THR A 236 -1.98 -7.06 2.36
CA THR A 236 -3.28 -7.58 1.90
C THR A 236 -3.71 -6.88 0.62
N SER A 237 -3.68 -5.54 0.59
CA SER A 237 -4.08 -4.75 -0.58
C SER A 237 -3.31 -5.15 -1.86
N TYR A 238 -2.00 -5.42 -1.75
CA TYR A 238 -1.22 -5.89 -2.89
C TYR A 238 -1.52 -7.35 -3.23
N TRP A 239 -1.47 -8.23 -2.24
CA TRP A 239 -1.60 -9.67 -2.45
C TRP A 239 -2.94 -10.04 -3.10
N ARG A 240 -4.04 -9.42 -2.66
CA ARG A 240 -5.37 -9.62 -3.21
C ARG A 240 -5.45 -9.26 -4.69
N MET A 241 -4.90 -8.10 -5.08
CA MET A 241 -4.93 -7.68 -6.49
C MET A 241 -4.09 -8.57 -7.40
N PHE A 242 -2.96 -9.10 -6.90
CA PHE A 242 -2.16 -10.05 -7.66
C PHE A 242 -2.85 -11.40 -7.82
N GLU A 243 -3.53 -11.89 -6.77
CA GLU A 243 -4.34 -13.11 -6.83
C GLU A 243 -5.50 -12.95 -7.83
N LYS A 244 -6.27 -11.85 -7.73
CA LYS A 244 -7.36 -11.50 -8.65
C LYS A 244 -6.93 -11.54 -10.11
N ASN A 245 -5.73 -11.01 -10.40
CA ASN A 245 -5.20 -10.93 -11.76
C ASN A 245 -4.45 -12.19 -12.23
N SER A 246 -4.26 -13.17 -11.33
CA SER A 246 -3.41 -14.35 -11.57
C SER A 246 -2.00 -13.96 -12.04
N MET A 247 -1.44 -12.91 -11.45
CA MET A 247 -0.08 -12.43 -11.73
C MET A 247 0.86 -12.94 -10.64
N ARG A 248 2.03 -13.46 -11.02
CA ARG A 248 3.04 -13.84 -10.02
C ARG A 248 3.61 -12.58 -9.37
N TYR A 249 3.40 -12.46 -8.06
CA TYR A 249 3.99 -11.43 -7.20
C TYR A 249 5.45 -11.77 -6.89
N LEU A 250 6.35 -10.79 -7.04
CA LEU A 250 7.74 -10.91 -6.62
C LEU A 250 8.24 -9.62 -5.97
N ASP A 251 8.21 -9.56 -4.65
CA ASP A 251 8.98 -8.57 -3.89
C ASP A 251 10.22 -9.27 -3.31
N PRO A 252 11.44 -8.88 -3.72
CA PRO A 252 12.64 -9.57 -3.31
C PRO A 252 12.95 -9.41 -1.82
N CYS A 253 12.32 -8.47 -1.11
CA CYS A 253 12.53 -8.28 0.33
C CYS A 253 11.30 -8.66 1.17
N GLN A 254 10.28 -9.32 0.61
CA GLN A 254 9.07 -9.71 1.36
C GLN A 254 9.38 -10.55 2.60
N LYS A 255 10.43 -11.38 2.52
CA LYS A 255 10.84 -12.30 3.59
C LYS A 255 11.95 -11.74 4.47
N VAL A 256 12.40 -10.52 4.23
CA VAL A 256 13.58 -9.97 4.94
C VAL A 256 13.15 -9.35 6.27
N LYS A 257 13.98 -9.51 7.29
CA LYS A 257 13.97 -8.67 8.49
C LYS A 257 15.39 -8.16 8.76
N MET A 258 15.53 -6.94 9.27
CA MET A 258 16.84 -6.46 9.70
C MET A 258 17.34 -7.32 10.87
N ALA A 259 18.60 -7.75 10.79
CA ALA A 259 19.24 -8.54 11.84
C ALA A 259 19.43 -7.76 13.15
N GLN A 260 19.49 -6.42 13.04
CA GLN A 260 19.59 -5.51 14.16
C GLN A 260 18.31 -4.65 14.24
N PRO A 261 17.89 -4.22 15.44
CA PRO A 261 16.82 -3.24 15.59
C PRO A 261 17.11 -1.97 14.77
N PHE A 262 16.05 -1.24 14.41
CA PHE A 262 16.23 0.05 13.73
C PHE A 262 17.09 1.01 14.56
N ASP A 263 18.04 1.65 13.89
CA ASP A 263 18.69 2.84 14.42
C ASP A 263 17.70 4.02 14.36
N LEU A 264 16.85 4.12 15.37
CA LEU A 264 15.82 5.17 15.46
C LEU A 264 16.44 6.57 15.50
N GLN A 265 17.63 6.74 16.06
CA GLN A 265 18.31 8.02 16.09
C GLN A 265 18.67 8.47 14.66
N LYS A 266 19.23 7.57 13.85
CA LYS A 266 19.56 7.84 12.44
C LYS A 266 18.32 8.11 11.60
N ILE A 267 17.24 7.35 11.80
CA ILE A 267 15.96 7.56 11.11
C ILE A 267 15.40 8.95 11.44
N ARG A 268 15.32 9.30 12.72
CA ARG A 268 14.79 10.58 13.21
C ARG A 268 15.63 11.79 12.79
N ASN A 269 16.92 11.59 12.51
CA ASN A 269 17.83 12.59 11.97
C ASN A 269 17.82 12.67 10.43
N GLY A 270 16.74 12.22 9.78
CA GLY A 270 16.52 12.40 8.33
C GLY A 270 17.18 11.34 7.45
N SER A 271 17.60 10.21 8.02
CA SER A 271 18.16 9.07 7.25
C SER A 271 17.31 7.79 7.37
N PRO A 272 16.01 7.82 7.04
CA PRO A 272 15.19 6.60 6.96
C PRO A 272 15.71 5.68 5.85
N LYS A 273 15.51 4.37 5.98
CA LYS A 273 16.00 3.38 4.99
C LYS A 273 17.47 3.51 4.65
N TYR A 274 18.33 3.76 5.64
CA TYR A 274 19.75 4.03 5.41
C TYR A 274 20.46 2.92 4.61
N MET A 275 20.10 1.65 4.81
CA MET A 275 20.64 0.52 4.05
C MET A 275 20.21 0.57 2.57
N VAL A 276 18.93 0.87 2.31
CA VAL A 276 18.39 1.00 0.94
C VAL A 276 18.95 2.24 0.24
N ARG A 277 19.08 3.36 0.96
CA ARG A 277 19.69 4.60 0.44
C ARG A 277 21.13 4.37 -0.01
N GLU A 278 21.90 3.64 0.80
CA GLU A 278 23.27 3.29 0.43
C GLU A 278 23.30 2.36 -0.79
N LEU A 279 22.44 1.33 -0.82
CA LEU A 279 22.35 0.43 -1.98
C LEU A 279 21.92 1.19 -3.24
N PHE A 280 20.95 2.09 -3.14
CA PHE A 280 20.52 2.95 -4.23
C PHE A 280 21.69 3.79 -4.75
N ALA A 281 22.47 4.45 -3.88
CA ALA A 281 23.62 5.25 -4.28
C ALA A 281 24.72 4.41 -4.98
N ARG A 282 24.90 3.14 -4.58
CA ARG A 282 25.81 2.21 -5.26
C ARG A 282 25.33 1.85 -6.67
N ARG A 283 24.02 1.69 -6.84
CA ARG A 283 23.36 1.28 -8.10
C ARG A 283 23.18 2.45 -9.09
N TYR A 284 22.85 3.64 -8.58
CA TYR A 284 22.60 4.85 -9.37
C TYR A 284 23.56 5.97 -8.99
N LYS A 285 24.85 5.81 -9.34
CA LYS A 285 25.93 6.73 -8.93
C LYS A 285 25.72 8.19 -9.31
N ASP A 286 25.05 8.42 -10.44
CA ASP A 286 24.85 9.76 -11.00
C ASP A 286 23.42 10.31 -10.77
N ILE A 287 22.60 9.63 -9.95
CA ILE A 287 21.24 10.07 -9.63
C ILE A 287 21.17 10.37 -8.14
N ALA A 288 20.82 11.62 -7.80
CA ALA A 288 20.60 12.02 -6.42
C ALA A 288 19.42 11.22 -5.82
N ILE A 289 19.51 10.94 -4.51
CA ILE A 289 18.40 10.32 -3.79
C ILE A 289 17.24 11.31 -3.79
N PRO A 290 16.06 10.94 -4.35
CA PRO A 290 14.91 11.83 -4.39
C PRO A 290 14.30 12.02 -3.00
N ASP A 291 13.56 13.12 -2.84
CA ASP A 291 12.68 13.29 -1.70
C ASP A 291 11.55 12.26 -1.72
N LYS A 292 11.12 11.82 -0.54
CA LYS A 292 10.01 10.88 -0.42
C LYS A 292 8.71 11.60 -0.79
N ILE A 293 8.11 11.17 -1.89
CA ILE A 293 6.78 11.59 -2.31
C ILE A 293 5.77 10.48 -2.03
N PRO A 294 4.56 10.83 -1.53
CA PRO A 294 3.49 9.85 -1.43
C PRO A 294 3.11 9.33 -2.81
N MET A 295 2.70 8.07 -2.86
CA MET A 295 2.20 7.46 -4.08
C MET A 295 0.99 8.24 -4.64
N PRO A 296 0.98 8.57 -5.94
CA PRO A 296 -0.05 9.40 -6.56
C PRO A 296 -1.38 8.66 -6.62
N ARG A 297 -2.39 9.16 -5.90
CA ARG A 297 -3.76 8.61 -5.89
C ARG A 297 -4.84 9.60 -6.28
N GLU A 298 -4.54 10.90 -6.37
CA GLU A 298 -5.45 11.99 -6.78
C GLU A 298 -6.86 12.01 -6.15
N VAL A 299 -7.09 11.25 -5.07
CA VAL A 299 -8.40 11.11 -4.41
C VAL A 299 -8.91 12.42 -3.82
N GLU A 300 -8.01 13.32 -3.42
CA GLU A 300 -8.37 14.69 -3.02
C GLU A 300 -9.12 15.43 -4.14
N PHE A 301 -8.63 15.32 -5.37
CA PHE A 301 -9.24 15.98 -6.51
C PHE A 301 -10.49 15.24 -6.99
N TRP A 302 -10.41 13.91 -7.12
CA TRP A 302 -11.53 13.10 -7.63
C TRP A 302 -12.75 13.10 -6.71
N LEU A 303 -12.55 13.22 -5.40
CA LEU A 303 -13.63 13.20 -4.40
C LEU A 303 -13.89 14.56 -3.75
N ARG A 304 -13.41 15.67 -4.32
CA ARG A 304 -13.61 17.01 -3.73
C ARG A 304 -15.08 17.35 -3.50
N ASP A 305 -15.96 16.94 -4.43
CA ASP A 305 -17.40 17.21 -4.45
C ASP A 305 -18.23 16.03 -3.94
N TYR A 306 -17.60 14.97 -3.40
CA TYR A 306 -18.28 13.80 -2.86
C TYR A 306 -19.11 14.14 -1.62
N VAL A 307 -20.36 13.72 -1.62
CA VAL A 307 -21.30 13.82 -0.50
C VAL A 307 -21.95 12.44 -0.29
N PRO A 308 -21.74 11.79 0.88
CA PRO A 308 -22.38 10.53 1.22
C PRO A 308 -23.89 10.72 1.37
N SER A 309 -24.64 9.68 1.03
CA SER A 309 -26.10 9.70 0.95
C SER A 309 -26.79 8.56 1.69
N ARG A 310 -26.04 7.52 2.11
CA ARG A 310 -26.59 6.36 2.81
C ARG A 310 -26.95 6.62 4.27
N ASP A 311 -27.96 5.89 4.75
CA ASP A 311 -28.55 6.06 6.09
C ASP A 311 -27.61 5.62 7.21
N GLU A 312 -26.62 4.77 6.93
CA GLU A 312 -25.59 4.38 7.91
C GLU A 312 -24.71 5.57 8.35
N PHE A 313 -24.64 6.63 7.54
CA PHE A 313 -23.77 7.77 7.78
C PHE A 313 -24.47 8.90 8.53
N VAL A 314 -23.73 9.64 9.35
CA VAL A 314 -24.22 10.86 10.00
C VAL A 314 -24.35 12.01 8.99
N ASP A 315 -25.27 12.94 9.25
CA ASP A 315 -25.43 14.12 8.41
C ASP A 315 -24.13 14.93 8.36
N GLY A 316 -23.67 15.25 7.15
CA GLY A 316 -22.43 15.99 6.97
C GLY A 316 -21.15 15.19 7.26
N ALA A 317 -21.18 13.85 7.27
CA ALA A 317 -20.01 13.00 7.54
C ALA A 317 -18.76 13.33 6.70
N HIS A 318 -18.93 13.87 5.49
CA HIS A 318 -17.84 14.26 4.58
C HIS A 318 -17.14 15.59 4.95
N ILE A 319 -17.73 16.40 5.83
CA ILE A 319 -17.24 17.75 6.13
C ILE A 319 -15.89 17.65 6.86
N GLY A 320 -14.89 18.32 6.30
CA GLY A 320 -13.52 18.35 6.83
C GLY A 320 -12.77 17.02 6.71
N LEU A 321 -13.23 16.08 5.88
CA LEU A 321 -12.45 14.88 5.53
C LEU A 321 -11.40 15.23 4.48
N SER A 322 -10.21 14.64 4.62
CA SER A 322 -9.22 14.62 3.54
C SER A 322 -9.68 13.71 2.39
N GLY A 323 -9.04 13.79 1.23
CA GLY A 323 -9.30 12.93 0.08
C GLY A 323 -9.18 11.44 0.39
N ASP A 324 -8.18 11.04 1.18
CA ASP A 324 -8.01 9.64 1.61
C ASP A 324 -9.15 9.18 2.53
N GLN A 325 -9.64 10.05 3.44
CA GLN A 325 -10.79 9.74 4.29
C GLN A 325 -12.10 9.71 3.49
N LYS A 326 -12.29 10.64 2.54
CA LYS A 326 -13.41 10.62 1.60
C LYS A 326 -13.37 9.35 0.74
N TRP A 327 -12.19 8.87 0.35
CA TRP A 327 -12.06 7.61 -0.38
C TRP A 327 -12.59 6.43 0.42
N GLN A 328 -12.22 6.30 1.70
CA GLN A 328 -12.73 5.22 2.55
C GLN A 328 -14.26 5.30 2.66
N LEU A 329 -14.80 6.48 2.94
CA LEU A 329 -16.24 6.65 3.07
C LEU A 329 -16.98 6.38 1.74
N PHE A 330 -16.43 6.83 0.61
CA PHE A 330 -16.94 6.57 -0.73
C PHE A 330 -16.92 5.08 -1.06
N CYS A 331 -15.80 4.39 -0.85
CA CYS A 331 -15.72 2.95 -1.13
C CYS A 331 -16.67 2.15 -0.26
N LEU A 332 -16.82 2.52 1.02
CA LEU A 332 -17.81 1.90 1.89
C LEU A 332 -19.23 2.12 1.34
N GLU A 333 -19.58 3.34 0.92
CA GLU A 333 -20.88 3.62 0.32
C GLU A 333 -21.14 2.77 -0.93
N GLN A 334 -20.20 2.76 -1.88
CA GLN A 334 -20.33 2.01 -3.13
C GLN A 334 -20.44 0.49 -2.88
N PHE A 335 -19.65 -0.03 -1.94
CA PHE A 335 -19.71 -1.43 -1.55
C PHE A 335 -21.07 -1.79 -0.94
N LEU A 336 -21.62 -0.92 -0.08
CA LEU A 336 -22.94 -1.13 0.50
C LEU A 336 -24.05 -1.00 -0.55
N ASP A 337 -23.99 -0.04 -1.47
CA ASP A 337 -24.96 0.11 -2.56
C ASP A 337 -24.98 -1.12 -3.48
N MET A 338 -23.82 -1.74 -3.71
CA MET A 338 -23.70 -2.96 -4.52
C MET A 338 -24.37 -4.19 -3.87
N HIS A 339 -24.36 -4.29 -2.54
CA HIS A 339 -24.78 -5.50 -1.83
C HIS A 339 -26.06 -5.35 -1.01
N ASP A 340 -26.48 -4.11 -0.75
CA ASP A 340 -27.66 -3.71 0.02
C ASP A 340 -28.27 -2.44 -0.62
N PRO A 341 -28.82 -2.59 -1.86
CA PRO A 341 -29.33 -1.46 -2.63
C PRO A 341 -30.61 -0.89 -2.01
N ARG A 342 -30.69 0.44 -1.97
CA ARG A 342 -31.91 1.15 -1.58
C ARG A 342 -32.93 1.08 -2.73
N PHE A 343 -34.17 0.71 -2.41
CA PHE A 343 -35.29 0.69 -3.35
C PHE A 343 -36.04 2.02 -3.39
#